data_AF-A0A7S3SN12-F1
#
_entry.id   AF-A0A7S3SN12-F1
#
_cell.length_a   1.000
_cell.length_b   1.000
_cell.length_c   1.000
_cell.angle_alpha   90.00
_cell.angle_beta   90.00
_cell.angle_gamma   90.00
#
_symmetry.space_group_name_H-M   'P 1'
#
loop_
_entity.id
_entity.type
_entity.pdbx_description
1 polymer ?
#
loop_
_entity_poly.entity_id
_entity_poly.type
_entity_poly.pdbx_seq_one_letter_code
_entity_poly.pdbx_strand_id
1 'polypeptide(L)'
;SQTLWACAKCGVRKNELLLAAASAAAPQLSRYDAQSVATLAWSFASLDTEHGPLLRAVCAEAVSRPADFDAASASQLLWALSRLRDGVSPLAVRAMAARLREV
;
A
#
# COMPACT_ATOMS: atom_id res chain seq x y z
N SER A 1 27.25 7.60 13.57
CA SER A 1 26.07 7.99 12.75
C SER A 1 26.53 8.38 11.35
N GLN A 2 26.91 7.38 10.52
CA GLN A 2 27.35 7.58 9.12
C GLN A 2 26.50 6.78 8.12
N THR A 3 25.51 6.04 8.62
CA THR A 3 24.62 5.18 7.83
C THR A 3 23.65 6.00 6.98
N LEU A 4 23.23 7.19 7.45
CA LEU A 4 22.33 8.06 6.71
C LEU A 4 22.99 8.74 5.49
N TRP A 5 24.32 8.96 5.52
CA TRP A 5 25.07 9.58 4.42
C TRP A 5 25.50 8.56 3.35
N ALA A 6 25.77 7.31 3.75
CA ALA A 6 26.03 6.22 2.81
C ALA A 6 24.79 5.92 1.93
N CYS A 7 23.59 6.01 2.48
CA CYS A 7 22.34 5.84 1.72
C CYS A 7 22.08 6.96 0.70
N ALA A 8 22.67 8.15 0.89
CA ALA A 8 22.54 9.27 -0.05
C ALA A 8 23.53 9.21 -1.23
N LYS A 9 24.67 8.51 -1.06
CA LYS A 9 25.75 8.45 -2.07
C LYS A 9 25.76 7.15 -2.89
N CYS A 10 25.16 6.09 -2.37
CA CYS A 10 24.89 4.92 -3.18
C CYS A 10 23.62 5.20 -4.00
N GLY A 11 23.71 5.15 -5.32
CA GLY A 11 22.58 5.00 -6.23
C GLY A 11 21.88 3.65 -6.05
N VAL A 12 21.58 3.28 -4.79
CA VAL A 12 20.60 2.25 -4.46
C VAL A 12 19.31 2.76 -5.07
N ARG A 13 18.86 2.08 -6.12
CA ARG A 13 17.59 2.36 -6.77
C ARG A 13 16.56 2.54 -5.66
N LYS A 14 15.91 3.70 -5.58
CA LYS A 14 14.89 4.01 -4.56
C LYS A 14 13.93 2.83 -4.34
N ASN A 15 13.67 2.08 -5.41
CA ASN A 15 12.89 0.84 -5.44
C ASN A 15 13.38 -0.25 -4.46
N GLU A 16 14.69 -0.49 -4.28
CA GLU A 16 15.18 -1.54 -3.37
C GLU A 16 14.96 -1.20 -1.90
N LEU A 17 15.17 0.05 -1.51
CA LEU A 17 14.87 0.54 -0.16
C LEU A 17 13.37 0.48 0.13
N LEU A 18 12.54 0.84 -0.85
CA LEU A 18 11.09 0.71 -0.75
C LEU A 18 10.64 -0.74 -0.65
N LEU A 19 11.18 -1.65 -1.47
CA LEU A 19 10.86 -3.07 -1.40
C LEU A 19 11.24 -3.67 -0.05
N ALA A 20 12.41 -3.32 0.49
CA ALA A 20 12.84 -3.74 1.82
C ALA A 20 11.91 -3.19 2.93
N ALA A 21 11.52 -1.91 2.83
CA ALA A 21 10.57 -1.30 3.75
C ALA A 21 9.19 -1.96 3.67
N ALA A 22 8.71 -2.30 2.47
CA ALA A 22 7.45 -3.01 2.27
C ALA A 22 7.49 -4.43 2.84
N SER A 23 8.58 -5.16 2.66
CA SER A 23 8.74 -6.49 3.27
C SER A 23 8.71 -6.42 4.81
N ALA A 24 9.27 -5.35 5.40
CA ALA A 24 9.20 -5.13 6.85
C ALA A 24 7.82 -4.64 7.34
N ALA A 25 7.12 -3.85 6.51
CA ALA A 25 5.82 -3.28 6.82
C ALA A 25 4.67 -4.27 6.62
N ALA A 26 4.75 -5.17 5.63
CA ALA A 26 3.72 -6.15 5.30
C ALA A 26 3.19 -6.95 6.51
N PRO A 27 4.03 -7.54 7.38
CA PRO A 27 3.54 -8.25 8.57
C PRO A 27 3.00 -7.32 9.67
N GLN A 28 3.29 -6.02 9.59
CA GLN A 28 2.86 -5.02 10.57
C GLN A 28 1.65 -4.20 10.09
N LEU A 29 1.14 -4.45 8.87
CA LEU A 29 0.03 -3.71 8.26
C LEU A 29 -1.22 -3.64 9.14
N SER A 30 -1.51 -4.69 9.91
CA SER A 30 -2.60 -4.75 10.88
C SER A 30 -2.52 -3.71 12.00
N ARG A 31 -1.33 -3.15 12.27
CA ARG A 31 -1.10 -2.08 13.26
C ARG A 31 -1.18 -0.67 12.67
N TYR A 32 -1.14 -0.53 11.35
CA TYR A 32 -1.27 0.76 10.70
C TYR A 32 -2.73 1.18 10.60
N ASP A 33 -2.98 2.48 10.56
CA ASP A 33 -4.29 3.03 10.24
C ASP A 33 -4.61 2.89 8.74
N ALA A 34 -5.89 2.96 8.39
CA ALA A 34 -6.37 2.79 7.02
C ALA A 34 -5.72 3.79 6.04
N GLN A 35 -5.48 5.03 6.50
CA GLN A 35 -4.84 6.07 5.70
C GLN A 35 -3.38 5.72 5.38
N SER A 36 -2.61 5.21 6.35
CA SER A 36 -1.23 4.77 6.14
C SER A 36 -1.18 3.58 5.19
N VAL A 37 -2.13 2.64 5.30
CA VAL A 37 -2.24 1.50 4.37
C VAL A 37 -2.50 2.00 2.94
N ALA A 38 -3.43 2.95 2.76
CA ALA A 38 -3.73 3.56 1.46
C ALA A 38 -2.54 4.36 0.90
N THR A 39 -1.87 5.15 1.73
CA THR A 39 -0.69 5.96 1.36
C THR A 39 0.47 5.08 0.94
N LEU A 40 0.68 3.96 1.63
CA LEU A 40 1.70 2.99 1.28
C LEU A 40 1.41 2.40 -0.09
N ALA A 41 0.20 1.87 -0.31
CA ALA A 41 -0.20 1.33 -1.62
C ALA A 41 -0.06 2.37 -2.76
N TRP A 42 -0.47 3.61 -2.50
CA TRP A 42 -0.33 4.72 -3.45
C TRP A 42 1.13 5.04 -3.78
N SER A 43 2.04 4.94 -2.81
CA SER A 43 3.47 5.17 -3.01
C SER A 43 4.08 4.12 -3.95
N PHE A 44 3.71 2.85 -3.79
CA PHE A 44 4.13 1.77 -4.69
C PHE A 44 3.56 1.96 -6.11
N ALA A 45 2.27 2.29 -6.20
CA ALA A 45 1.59 2.57 -7.47
C ALA A 45 2.17 3.79 -8.20
N SER A 46 2.65 4.80 -7.47
CA SER A 46 3.24 6.01 -8.04
C SER A 46 4.66 5.79 -8.56
N LEU A 47 5.37 4.81 -7.99
CA LEU A 47 6.73 4.43 -8.37
C LEU A 47 6.78 3.28 -9.37
N ASP A 48 5.62 2.86 -9.89
CA ASP A 48 5.48 1.74 -10.82
C ASP A 48 6.22 0.48 -10.33
N THR A 49 6.22 0.30 -9.01
CA THR A 49 6.95 -0.77 -8.34
C THR A 49 5.93 -1.71 -7.71
N GLU A 50 5.88 -2.94 -8.20
CA GLU A 50 4.97 -3.95 -7.68
C GLU A 50 5.64 -4.79 -6.59
N HIS A 51 4.93 -5.00 -5.49
CA HIS A 51 5.35 -5.87 -4.41
C HIS A 51 4.18 -6.79 -4.04
N GLY A 52 4.11 -7.96 -4.68
CA GLY A 52 3.00 -8.92 -4.50
C GLY A 52 2.64 -9.23 -3.04
N PRO A 53 3.61 -9.53 -2.14
CA PRO A 53 3.30 -9.75 -0.72
C PRO A 53 2.67 -8.55 -0.01
N LEU A 54 3.15 -7.33 -0.26
CA LEU A 54 2.59 -6.10 0.30
C LEU A 54 1.17 -5.89 -0.23
N LEU A 55 0.97 -6.01 -1.54
CA LEU A 55 -0.33 -5.81 -2.17
C LEU A 55 -1.38 -6.80 -1.64
N ARG A 56 -0.98 -8.06 -1.45
CA ARG A 56 -1.84 -9.08 -0.83
C ARG A 56 -2.22 -8.70 0.60
N ALA A 57 -1.27 -8.22 1.38
CA ALA A 57 -1.53 -7.80 2.76
C ALA A 57 -2.42 -6.55 2.82
N VAL A 58 -2.19 -5.56 1.96
CA VAL A 58 -3.07 -4.39 1.79
C VAL A 58 -4.49 -4.82 1.41
N CYS A 59 -4.64 -5.74 0.45
CA CYS A 59 -5.94 -6.27 0.06
C CYS A 59 -6.62 -7.02 1.21
N ALA A 60 -5.87 -7.79 2.01
CA ALA A 60 -6.40 -8.49 3.16
C ALA A 60 -6.91 -7.51 4.23
N GLU A 61 -6.16 -6.44 4.51
CA GLU A 61 -6.58 -5.39 5.46
C GLU A 61 -7.84 -4.67 4.98
N ALA A 62 -7.89 -4.31 3.69
CA ALA A 62 -9.07 -3.67 3.09
C ALA A 62 -10.34 -4.53 3.17
N VAL A 63 -10.20 -5.87 3.14
CA VAL A 63 -11.32 -6.81 3.30
C VAL A 63 -11.64 -7.07 4.78
N SER A 64 -10.62 -7.11 5.65
CA SER A 64 -10.78 -7.41 7.07
C SER A 64 -11.46 -6.27 7.83
N ARG A 65 -11.08 -5.02 7.54
CA ARG A 65 -11.58 -3.82 8.22
C ARG A 65 -11.98 -2.71 7.24
N PRO A 66 -12.94 -2.95 6.35
CA PRO A 66 -13.35 -1.96 5.36
C PRO A 66 -13.91 -0.69 6.01
N ALA A 67 -14.53 -0.81 7.20
CA ALA A 67 -15.14 0.31 7.92
C ALA A 67 -14.13 1.36 8.41
N ASP A 68 -12.85 0.99 8.56
CA ASP A 68 -11.79 1.91 8.99
C ASP A 68 -11.33 2.84 7.87
N PHE A 69 -11.67 2.51 6.61
CA PHE A 69 -11.35 3.33 5.43
C PHE A 69 -12.44 4.37 5.21
N ASP A 70 -12.06 5.64 5.37
CA ASP A 70 -12.88 6.78 4.95
C ASP A 70 -12.93 6.91 3.42
N ALA A 71 -13.79 7.78 2.89
CA ALA A 71 -13.93 7.95 1.44
C ALA A 71 -12.61 8.34 0.75
N ALA A 72 -11.81 9.19 1.40
CA ALA A 72 -10.52 9.63 0.88
C ALA A 72 -9.53 8.46 0.78
N SER A 73 -9.34 7.70 1.86
CA SER A 73 -8.42 6.56 1.88
C SER A 73 -8.91 5.43 0.97
N ALA A 74 -10.23 5.18 0.89
CA ALA A 74 -10.82 4.18 0.00
C ALA A 74 -10.59 4.54 -1.49
N SER A 75 -10.79 5.80 -1.87
CA SER A 75 -10.54 6.27 -3.24
C SER A 75 -9.06 6.22 -3.61
N GLN A 76 -8.17 6.62 -2.70
CA GLN A 76 -6.72 6.56 -2.90
C GLN A 76 -6.25 5.11 -3.06
N LEU A 77 -6.75 4.20 -2.23
CA LEU A 77 -6.44 2.79 -2.33
C LEU A 77 -6.97 2.18 -3.64
N LEU A 78 -8.20 2.50 -4.05
CA LEU A 78 -8.75 2.06 -5.34
C LEU A 78 -7.92 2.53 -6.53
N TRP A 79 -7.47 3.77 -6.51
CA TRP A 79 -6.58 4.30 -7.54
C TRP A 79 -5.24 3.53 -7.55
N ALA A 80 -4.65 3.26 -6.39
CA ALA A 80 -3.41 2.50 -6.29
C ALA A 80 -3.57 1.07 -6.84
N LEU A 81 -4.64 0.37 -6.45
CA LEU A 81 -4.97 -0.97 -6.93
C LEU A 81 -5.24 -0.99 -8.44
N SER A 82 -5.75 0.11 -9.03
CA SER A 82 -5.97 0.18 -10.48
C SER A 82 -4.67 0.20 -11.29
N ARG A 83 -3.57 0.69 -10.70
CA ARG A 83 -2.24 0.75 -11.32
C ARG A 83 -1.44 -0.52 -11.09
N LEU A 84 -1.48 -1.04 -9.87
CA LEU A 84 -0.80 -2.27 -9.47
C LEU A 84 -1.66 -3.47 -9.90
N ARG A 85 -1.69 -3.79 -11.20
CA ARG A 85 -2.64 -4.77 -11.76
C ARG A 85 -2.36 -6.20 -11.29
N ASP A 86 -1.11 -6.52 -10.95
CA ASP A 86 -0.72 -7.88 -10.60
C ASP A 86 -0.95 -8.19 -9.11
N GLY A 87 -1.98 -9.00 -8.84
CA GLY A 87 -2.26 -9.57 -7.51
C GLY A 87 -3.39 -8.88 -6.72
N VAL A 88 -4.13 -7.95 -7.34
CA VAL A 88 -5.28 -7.29 -6.70
C VAL A 88 -6.39 -8.28 -6.45
N SER A 89 -6.87 -8.36 -5.20
CA SER A 89 -8.05 -9.13 -4.88
C SER A 89 -9.31 -8.39 -5.35
N PRO A 90 -10.17 -9.01 -6.19
CA PRO A 90 -11.45 -8.41 -6.58
C PRO A 90 -12.35 -8.09 -5.38
N LEU A 91 -12.20 -8.83 -4.28
CA LEU A 91 -12.94 -8.58 -3.04
C LEU A 91 -12.51 -7.27 -2.37
N ALA A 92 -11.21 -6.95 -2.37
CA ALA A 92 -10.71 -5.69 -1.82
C ALA A 92 -11.22 -4.49 -2.60
N VAL A 93 -11.23 -4.58 -3.93
CA VAL A 93 -11.79 -3.54 -4.82
C VAL A 93 -13.28 -3.33 -4.54
N ARG A 94 -14.05 -4.42 -4.39
CA ARG A 94 -15.48 -4.32 -4.08
C ARG A 94 -15.74 -3.73 -2.70
N ALA A 95 -14.95 -4.10 -1.70
CA ALA A 95 -15.08 -3.56 -0.34
C ALA A 95 -14.83 -2.04 -0.31
N MET A 96 -13.76 -1.58 -0.95
CA MET A 96 -13.46 -0.15 -1.05
C MET A 96 -14.48 0.60 -1.91
N ALA A 97 -14.95 0.00 -3.01
CA ALA A 97 -16.00 0.60 -3.84
C ALA A 97 -17.34 0.72 -3.10
N ALA A 98 -17.64 -0.21 -2.19
CA ALA A 98 -18.82 -0.10 -1.32
C ALA A 98 -18.67 1.05 -0.32
N ARG A 99 -17.46 1.28 0.24
CA ARG A 99 -17.20 2.44 1.11
C ARG A 99 -17.49 3.77 0.44
N LEU A 100 -17.11 3.92 -0.83
CA LEU A 100 -17.39 5.15 -1.58
C LEU A 100 -18.88 5.38 -1.88
N ARG A 101 -19.73 4.36 -1.75
CA ARG A 101 -21.20 4.50 -1.97
C ARG A 101 -21.97 4.82 -0.69
N GLU A 102 -21.33 4.67 0.47
CA GLU A 102 -21.94 4.86 1.78
C GLU A 102 -21.63 6.24 2.39
N VAL A 103 -20.79 7.04 1.73
CA VAL A 103 -20.45 8.42 2.08
C VAL A 103 -21.14 9.38 1.12
#